data_AF-A0A7I7WP17-F1
#
_entry.id   AF-A0A7I7WP17-F1
#
_cell.length_a   1.000
_cell.length_b   1.000
_cell.length_c   1.000
_cell.angle_alpha   90.00
_cell.angle_beta   90.00
_cell.angle_gamma   90.00
#
_symmetry.space_group_name_H-M   'P 1'
#
loop_
_entity.id
_entity.type
_entity.pdbx_description
1 polymer ?
#
loop_
_entity_poly.entity_id
_entity_poly.type
_entity_poly.pdbx_seq_one_letter_code
_entity_poly.pdbx_strand_id
1 'polypeptide(L)'
;MTMTDPIADFLTRLRNANSAYHDEVSLPHSKIKANIAEILKSEGYISDYHTEDARVGKSLVVQLKYGPSRERSIAGLRRVSKPGLRVYAKSTNLPRVLGGLGVAIISTSSGLRTDRQAAREGVGGEVLAYVW
;
A
#
# COMPACT_ATOMS: atom_id res chain seq x y z
N MET A 1 16.22 17.73 -2.74
CA MET A 1 14.78 17.58 -2.42
C MET A 1 14.66 16.83 -1.10
N THR A 2 13.94 17.37 -0.13
CA THR A 2 13.68 16.70 1.15
C THR A 2 12.53 15.71 1.00
N MET A 3 12.68 14.50 1.54
CA MET A 3 11.66 13.45 1.46
C MET A 3 10.63 13.64 2.58
N THR A 4 9.43 14.13 2.25
CA THR A 4 8.41 14.54 3.23
C THR A 4 7.31 13.50 3.48
N ASP A 5 6.95 12.69 2.48
CA ASP A 5 6.00 11.58 2.63
C ASP A 5 6.55 10.28 2.03
N PRO A 6 7.17 9.41 2.87
CA PRO A 6 7.72 8.14 2.41
C PRO A 6 6.68 7.14 1.88
N ILE A 7 5.42 7.24 2.30
CA ILE A 7 4.34 6.35 1.83
C ILE A 7 3.88 6.79 0.45
N ALA A 8 3.71 8.11 0.24
CA ALA A 8 3.36 8.64 -1.08
C ALA A 8 4.44 8.33 -2.13
N ASP A 9 5.72 8.42 -1.76
CA ASP A 9 6.84 8.00 -2.63
C ASP A 9 6.76 6.50 -2.96
N PHE A 10 6.54 5.64 -1.97
CA PHE A 10 6.36 4.19 -2.17
C PHE A 10 5.25 3.86 -3.18
N LEU A 11 4.05 4.44 -2.99
CA LEU A 11 2.91 4.23 -3.87
C LEU A 11 3.16 4.75 -5.29
N THR A 12 3.91 5.86 -5.41
CA THR A 12 4.26 6.45 -6.71
C THR A 12 5.26 5.58 -7.45
N ARG A 13 6.29 5.06 -6.76
CA ARG A 13 7.25 4.11 -7.35
C ARG A 13 6.57 2.84 -7.85
N LEU A 14 5.66 2.27 -7.06
CA LEU A 14 4.83 1.14 -7.49
C LEU A 14 4.00 1.47 -8.74
N ARG A 15 3.31 2.62 -8.75
CA ARG A 15 2.50 3.04 -9.90
C ARG A 15 3.34 3.19 -11.16
N ASN A 16 4.52 3.80 -11.04
CA ASN A 16 5.41 4.04 -12.17
C ASN A 16 5.99 2.73 -12.71
N ALA A 17 6.48 1.85 -11.81
CA ALA A 17 6.99 0.53 -12.19
C ALA A 17 5.92 -0.34 -12.86
N ASN A 18 4.69 -0.34 -12.33
CA ASN A 18 3.54 -1.04 -12.92
C ASN A 18 3.16 -0.47 -14.30
N SER A 19 3.24 0.86 -14.46
CA SER A 19 2.95 1.51 -15.74
C SER A 19 4.02 1.19 -16.80
N ALA A 20 5.28 1.04 -16.36
CA ALA A 20 6.42 0.69 -17.21
C ALA A 20 6.59 -0.82 -17.43
N TYR A 21 5.72 -1.67 -16.88
CA TYR A 21 5.83 -3.14 -16.94
C TYR A 21 7.16 -3.69 -16.40
N HIS A 22 7.70 -3.07 -15.35
CA HIS A 22 8.83 -3.64 -14.63
C HIS A 22 8.34 -4.83 -13.79
N ASP A 23 9.15 -5.87 -13.66
CA ASP A 23 8.82 -7.03 -12.84
C ASP A 23 9.08 -6.78 -11.35
N GLU A 24 9.98 -5.84 -11.04
CA GLU A 24 10.35 -5.49 -9.67
C GLU A 24 10.52 -3.99 -9.45
N VAL A 25 10.40 -3.55 -8.20
CA VAL A 25 10.77 -2.21 -7.77
C VAL A 25 11.54 -2.26 -6.45
N SER A 26 12.64 -1.52 -6.38
CA SER A 26 13.48 -1.40 -5.19
C SER A 26 13.41 0.01 -4.60
N LEU A 27 13.33 0.09 -3.27
CA LEU A 27 13.20 1.35 -2.54
C LEU A 27 13.69 1.23 -1.09
N PRO A 28 14.01 2.35 -0.41
CA PRO A 28 14.47 2.31 0.97
C PRO A 28 13.43 1.70 1.91
N HIS A 29 13.84 0.69 2.67
CA HIS A 29 12.99 -0.04 3.60
C HIS A 29 12.52 0.84 4.76
N SER A 30 11.28 0.61 5.20
CA SER A 30 10.79 1.05 6.51
C SER A 30 9.72 0.07 6.98
N LYS A 31 9.52 -0.07 8.29
CA LYS A 31 8.53 -1.00 8.86
C LYS A 31 7.13 -0.77 8.29
N ILE A 32 6.72 0.50 8.14
CA ILE A 32 5.40 0.83 7.59
C ILE A 32 5.27 0.43 6.11
N LYS A 33 6.31 0.61 5.29
CA LYS A 33 6.30 0.17 3.88
C LYS A 33 6.25 -1.35 3.78
N ALA A 34 6.97 -2.07 4.64
CA ALA A 34 6.93 -3.52 4.70
C ALA A 34 5.52 -4.04 5.06
N ASN A 35 4.88 -3.47 6.07
CA ASN A 35 3.51 -3.85 6.45
C ASN A 35 2.48 -3.50 5.36
N ILE A 36 2.67 -2.39 4.63
CA ILE A 36 1.83 -2.08 3.46
C ILE A 36 2.05 -3.13 2.36
N ALA A 37 3.30 -3.50 2.07
CA ALA A 37 3.62 -4.54 1.09
C ALA A 37 3.03 -5.90 1.48
N GLU A 38 3.04 -6.25 2.77
CA GLU A 38 2.40 -7.44 3.31
C GLU A 38 0.90 -7.48 2.99
N ILE A 39 0.18 -6.38 3.21
CA ILE A 39 -1.25 -6.26 2.86
C ILE A 39 -1.45 -6.37 1.34
N LEU A 40 -0.61 -5.71 0.55
CA LEU A 40 -0.69 -5.81 -0.92
C LEU A 40 -0.48 -7.25 -1.40
N LYS A 41 0.40 -8.01 -0.75
CA LYS A 41 0.64 -9.43 -1.04
C LYS A 41 -0.56 -10.28 -0.62
N SER A 42 -1.08 -10.09 0.59
CA SER A 42 -2.23 -10.87 1.08
C SER A 42 -3.49 -10.67 0.25
N GLU A 43 -3.69 -9.46 -0.28
CA GLU A 43 -4.81 -9.14 -1.18
C GLU A 43 -4.50 -9.49 -2.64
N GLY A 44 -3.29 -9.97 -2.95
CA GLY A 44 -2.93 -10.48 -4.28
C GLY A 44 -2.64 -9.42 -5.35
N TYR A 45 -2.40 -8.17 -4.94
CA TYR A 45 -2.02 -7.05 -5.84
C TYR A 45 -0.56 -7.14 -6.29
N ILE A 46 0.32 -7.66 -5.43
CA ILE A 46 1.73 -7.94 -5.75
C ILE A 46 2.00 -9.44 -5.66
N SER A 47 3.09 -9.89 -6.27
CA SER A 47 3.48 -11.30 -6.25
C SER A 47 4.17 -11.64 -4.93
N ASP A 48 5.23 -10.88 -4.61
CA ASP A 48 5.98 -11.04 -3.39
C ASP A 48 6.71 -9.75 -3.00
N TYR A 49 7.29 -9.73 -1.81
CA TYR A 49 8.25 -8.73 -1.38
C TYR A 49 9.31 -9.36 -0.48
N HIS A 50 10.52 -8.83 -0.54
CA HIS A 50 11.60 -9.23 0.36
C HIS A 50 12.46 -8.03 0.73
N THR A 51 13.27 -8.20 1.77
CA THR A 51 14.20 -7.17 2.24
C THR A 51 15.61 -7.61 1.91
N GLU A 52 16.37 -6.71 1.30
CA GLU A 52 17.78 -6.90 0.98
C GLU A 52 18.64 -5.88 1.72
N ASP A 53 19.89 -6.24 1.98
CA ASP A 53 20.86 -5.30 2.50
C ASP A 53 21.32 -4.35 1.38
N ALA A 54 21.45 -3.08 1.72
CA ALA A 54 21.93 -2.05 0.81
C ALA A 54 23.20 -1.41 1.36
N ARG A 55 23.93 -0.66 0.51
CA ARG A 55 25.12 0.11 0.95
C ARG A 55 24.84 0.98 2.18
N VAL A 56 23.61 1.50 2.30
CA VAL A 56 23.13 2.23 3.47
C VAL A 56 21.75 1.70 3.84
N GLY A 57 21.65 1.08 5.03
CA GLY A 57 20.40 0.55 5.56
C GLY A 57 19.93 -0.70 4.82
N LYS A 58 18.61 -0.79 4.60
CA LYS A 58 17.96 -1.91 3.93
C LYS A 58 17.13 -1.42 2.76
N SER A 59 17.01 -2.24 1.74
CA SER A 59 16.10 -2.04 0.61
C SER A 59 14.92 -2.99 0.71
N LEU A 60 13.73 -2.48 0.41
CA LEU A 60 12.53 -3.26 0.19
C LEU A 60 12.40 -3.49 -1.31
N VAL A 61 12.44 -4.74 -1.73
CA VAL A 61 12.22 -5.15 -3.12
C VAL A 61 10.82 -5.73 -3.21
N VAL A 62 10.03 -5.23 -4.15
CA VAL A 62 8.65 -5.67 -4.38
C VAL A 62 8.54 -6.24 -5.78
N GLN A 63 8.10 -7.48 -5.89
CA GLN A 63 7.83 -8.17 -7.15
C GLN A 63 6.39 -7.89 -7.58
N LEU A 64 6.25 -7.24 -8.73
CA LEU A 64 4.95 -6.91 -9.31
C LEU A 64 4.32 -8.15 -9.93
N LYS A 65 2.98 -8.14 -9.99
CA LYS A 65 2.19 -9.24 -10.51
C LYS A 65 1.51 -8.83 -11.81
N TYR A 66 1.71 -9.64 -12.85
CA TYR A 66 1.02 -9.50 -14.12
C TYR A 66 0.24 -10.77 -14.45
N GLY A 67 -0.92 -10.61 -15.09
CA GLY A 67 -1.71 -11.72 -15.60
C GLY A 67 -1.04 -12.42 -16.81
N PRO A 68 -1.56 -13.58 -17.25
CA PRO A 68 -1.01 -14.32 -18.38
C PRO A 68 -1.04 -13.50 -19.69
N SER A 69 -2.03 -12.62 -19.84
CA SER A 69 -2.15 -11.70 -20.98
C SER A 69 -1.45 -10.36 -20.76
N ARG A 70 -0.52 -10.30 -19.80
CA ARG A 70 0.23 -9.09 -19.38
C ARG A 70 -0.65 -7.98 -18.82
N GLU A 71 -1.80 -8.36 -18.26
CA GLU A 71 -2.68 -7.45 -17.54
C GLU A 71 -2.07 -7.06 -16.19
N ARG A 72 -2.27 -5.79 -15.79
CA ARG A 72 -1.76 -5.27 -14.52
C ARG A 72 -2.65 -5.71 -13.38
N SER A 73 -2.08 -6.27 -12.32
CA SER A 73 -2.87 -6.65 -11.13
C SER A 73 -3.29 -5.46 -10.27
N ILE A 74 -2.65 -4.30 -10.48
CA ILE A 74 -2.98 -3.03 -9.81
C ILE A 74 -3.51 -2.07 -10.88
N ALA A 75 -4.77 -1.66 -10.77
CA ALA A 75 -5.36 -0.65 -11.66
C ALA A 75 -5.07 0.77 -11.15
N GLY A 76 -5.02 0.98 -9.83
CA GLY A 76 -4.86 2.28 -9.20
C GLY A 76 -4.29 2.24 -7.79
N LEU A 77 -3.47 3.25 -7.47
CA LEU A 77 -2.89 3.48 -6.15
C LEU A 77 -3.11 4.94 -5.78
N ARG A 78 -3.63 5.23 -4.59
CA ARG A 78 -3.87 6.62 -4.14
C ARG A 78 -3.59 6.78 -2.64
N ARG A 79 -2.69 7.72 -2.30
CA ARG A 79 -2.50 8.21 -0.92
C ARG A 79 -3.68 9.09 -0.51
N VAL A 80 -4.29 8.79 0.63
CA VAL A 80 -5.48 9.49 1.15
C VAL A 80 -5.09 10.51 2.21
N SER A 81 -4.69 10.06 3.40
CA SER A 81 -4.11 10.94 4.42
C SER A 81 -2.75 11.45 3.95
N LYS A 82 -2.43 12.74 4.08
CA LYS A 82 -1.13 13.32 3.65
C LYS A 82 -0.60 14.27 4.73
N PRO A 83 0.71 14.54 4.79
CA PRO A 83 1.23 15.67 5.57
C PRO A 83 0.50 16.95 5.15
N GLY A 84 -0.19 17.61 6.09
CA GLY A 84 -1.05 18.77 5.84
C GLY A 84 -2.54 18.49 6.03
N LEU A 85 -3.05 17.33 5.59
CA LEU A 85 -4.43 16.92 5.83
C LEU A 85 -4.50 15.43 6.18
N ARG A 86 -4.66 15.16 7.47
CA ARG A 86 -4.81 13.80 7.98
C ARG A 86 -6.26 13.37 7.92
N VAL A 87 -6.50 12.17 7.39
CA VAL A 87 -7.84 11.62 7.18
C VAL A 87 -8.04 10.44 8.12
N TYR A 88 -9.04 10.54 8.98
CA TYR A 88 -9.42 9.50 9.94
C TYR A 88 -10.85 9.02 9.69
N ALA A 89 -11.10 7.74 9.91
CA ALA A 89 -12.40 7.12 9.80
C ALA A 89 -12.79 6.46 11.12
N LYS A 90 -14.04 6.67 11.55
CA LYS A 90 -14.67 5.89 12.62
C LYS A 90 -15.01 4.49 12.08
N SER A 91 -15.13 3.50 12.97
CA SER A 91 -15.52 2.13 12.58
C SER A 91 -16.87 2.06 11.85
N THR A 92 -17.78 2.99 12.13
CA THR A 92 -19.08 3.09 11.45
C THR A 92 -19.03 3.79 10.09
N ASN A 93 -17.93 4.48 9.76
CA ASN A 93 -17.77 5.24 8.53
C ASN A 93 -16.44 4.88 7.83
N LEU A 94 -16.12 3.58 7.80
CA LEU A 94 -14.97 3.09 7.06
C LEU A 94 -15.20 3.31 5.55
N PRO A 95 -14.20 3.85 4.83
CA PRO A 95 -14.34 4.12 3.40
C PRO A 95 -14.45 2.83 2.61
N ARG A 96 -15.25 2.85 1.54
CA ARG A 96 -15.32 1.78 0.55
C ARG A 96 -14.64 2.20 -0.73
N VAL A 97 -13.74 1.37 -1.25
CA VAL A 97 -13.05 1.62 -2.52
C VAL A 97 -13.78 0.85 -3.62
N LEU A 98 -14.23 1.56 -4.67
CA LEU A 98 -15.03 1.01 -5.76
C LEU A 98 -16.21 0.14 -5.28
N GLY A 99 -16.96 0.63 -4.28
CA GLY A 99 -18.11 -0.11 -3.72
C GLY A 99 -17.75 -1.38 -2.95
N GLY A 100 -16.46 -1.63 -2.65
CA GLY A 100 -15.96 -2.84 -1.98
C GLY A 100 -15.15 -3.77 -2.88
N LEU A 101 -14.96 -3.41 -4.15
CA LEU A 101 -14.10 -4.13 -5.09
C LEU A 101 -12.61 -3.84 -4.87
N GLY A 102 -12.27 -2.64 -4.40
CA GLY A 102 -10.91 -2.29 -4.00
C GLY A 102 -10.68 -2.45 -2.49
N VAL A 103 -9.48 -2.08 -2.05
CA VAL A 103 -9.06 -2.16 -0.64
C VAL A 103 -8.64 -0.80 -0.13
N ALA A 104 -9.09 -0.45 1.07
CA ALA A 104 -8.53 0.67 1.83
C ALA A 104 -7.59 0.16 2.92
N ILE A 105 -6.40 0.73 3.00
CA ILE A 105 -5.40 0.42 4.03
C ILE A 105 -5.56 1.42 5.17
N ILE A 106 -5.82 0.91 6.37
CA ILE A 106 -6.18 1.70 7.55
C ILE A 106 -5.16 1.42 8.65
N SER A 107 -4.61 2.49 9.22
CA SER A 107 -3.76 2.41 10.40
C SER A 107 -4.62 2.48 11.65
N THR A 108 -4.68 1.40 12.40
CA THR A 108 -5.42 1.27 13.65
C THR A 108 -4.45 1.15 14.83
N SER A 109 -4.95 1.19 16.06
CA SER A 109 -4.15 0.89 17.25
C SER A 109 -3.60 -0.54 17.28
N SER A 110 -4.27 -1.48 16.60
CA SER A 110 -3.89 -2.89 16.50
C SER A 110 -2.97 -3.19 15.31
N GLY A 111 -2.53 -2.15 14.57
CA GLY A 111 -1.67 -2.26 13.40
C GLY A 111 -2.37 -1.85 12.09
N LEU A 112 -1.72 -2.15 10.96
CA LEU A 112 -2.33 -1.94 9.65
C LEU A 112 -3.36 -3.04 9.39
N ARG A 113 -4.51 -2.61 8.87
CA ARG A 113 -5.65 -3.46 8.54
C ARG A 113 -6.24 -3.05 7.20
N THR A 114 -6.87 -3.99 6.51
CA THR A 114 -7.79 -3.65 5.43
C THR A 114 -9.10 -3.11 6.00
N ASP A 115 -9.87 -2.39 5.21
CA ASP A 115 -11.21 -1.93 5.58
C ASP A 115 -12.11 -3.08 6.03
N ARG A 116 -12.02 -4.25 5.38
CA ARG A 116 -12.79 -5.44 5.76
C ARG A 116 -12.37 -5.99 7.11
N GLN A 117 -11.06 -6.05 7.40
CA GLN A 117 -10.56 -6.47 8.71
C GLN A 117 -10.98 -5.48 9.80
N ALA A 118 -10.79 -4.18 9.56
CA ALA A 118 -11.19 -3.13 10.49
C ALA A 118 -12.71 -3.15 10.78
N ALA A 119 -13.53 -3.43 9.77
CA ALA A 119 -14.98 -3.59 9.94
C ALA A 119 -15.34 -4.80 10.81
N ARG A 120 -14.67 -5.95 10.62
CA ARG A 120 -14.88 -7.15 11.45
C ARG A 120 -14.46 -6.95 12.90
N GLU A 121 -13.36 -6.24 13.11
CA GLU A 121 -12.83 -5.91 14.44
C GLU A 121 -13.57 -4.74 15.10
N GLY A 122 -14.42 -4.02 14.36
CA GLY A 122 -15.17 -2.87 14.87
C GLY A 122 -14.29 -1.64 15.18
N VAL A 123 -13.12 -1.53 14.55
CA VAL A 123 -12.12 -0.47 14.82
C VAL A 123 -12.06 0.58 13.71
N GLY A 124 -11.73 1.82 14.09
CA GLY A 124 -11.44 2.93 13.18
C GLY A 124 -9.95 3.26 13.15
N GLY A 125 -9.55 4.24 12.32
CA GLY A 125 -8.15 4.61 12.19
C GLY A 125 -7.85 5.67 11.15
N GLU A 126 -6.55 5.91 10.92
CA GLU A 126 -6.08 6.79 9.84
C GLU A 126 -6.18 6.06 8.50
N VAL A 127 -6.84 6.68 7.51
CA VAL A 127 -6.98 6.12 6.16
C VAL A 127 -5.73 6.42 5.37
N LEU A 128 -4.87 5.41 5.18
CA LEU A 128 -3.57 5.63 4.56
C LEU A 128 -3.68 5.72 3.05
N ALA A 129 -4.21 4.68 2.42
CA ALA A 129 -4.21 4.56 0.97
C ALA A 129 -5.38 3.73 0.47
N TYR A 130 -5.75 3.98 -0.79
CA TYR A 130 -6.67 3.16 -1.55
C TYR A 130 -5.90 2.44 -2.66
N VAL A 131 -6.28 1.20 -2.88
CA VAL A 131 -5.73 0.30 -3.90
C VAL A 131 -6.90 -0.35 -4.62
N TRP A 132 -6.85 -0.39 -5.95
CA TRP A 132 -7.83 -1.05 -6.79
C TRP A 132 -7.23 -1.45 -8.13
#